data_AF-A0A2M8PN86-F1
#
_entry.id   AF-A0A2M8PN86-F1
#
_cell.length_a   1.000
_cell.length_b   1.000
_cell.length_c   1.000
_cell.angle_alpha   90.00
_cell.angle_beta   90.00
_cell.angle_gamma   90.00
#
_symmetry.space_group_name_H-M   'P 1'
#
loop_
_entity.id
_entity.type
_entity.pdbx_description
1 polymer ?
#
loop_
_entity_poly.entity_id
_entity_poly.type
_entity_poly.pdbx_seq_one_letter_code
_entity_poly.pdbx_strand_id
1 'polypeptide(L)'
;INFDYCESVTDQLMVGILQTANRHLRYISLRGNTSQRPRISDATLFAIAKHCATNLHTLRLRGHYDQFTDAAMASILSKARQLRIFDPSNCRNLTDTGLSAIVNQSKLKIVNLEGLSNVSDKLLLKMLTACKELKQIGLSGTPISDASILKWTKSFGANRRADCVDALLLSGTQISTLKPLTVFK
;
A
#
# COMPACT_ATOMS: atom_id res chain seq x y z
N ILE A 1 -5.93 14.27 -6.85
CA ILE A 1 -4.71 15.08 -7.07
C ILE A 1 -3.53 14.17 -7.34
N ASN A 2 -2.73 14.51 -8.33
CA ASN A 2 -1.49 13.81 -8.68
C ASN A 2 -0.39 14.86 -8.73
N PHE A 3 0.63 14.68 -7.91
CA PHE A 3 1.83 15.52 -7.87
C PHE A 3 3.10 14.70 -8.05
N ASP A 4 3.00 13.53 -8.68
CA ASP A 4 4.18 12.77 -9.05
C ASP A 4 5.11 13.65 -9.90
N TYR A 5 6.41 13.59 -9.61
CA TYR A 5 7.47 14.39 -10.26
C TYR A 5 7.38 15.90 -10.05
N CYS A 6 6.46 16.40 -9.23
CA CYS A 6 6.39 17.82 -8.91
C CYS A 6 7.37 18.15 -7.76
N GLU A 7 8.51 18.73 -8.10
CA GLU A 7 9.59 19.00 -7.14
C GLU A 7 9.28 20.15 -6.16
N SER A 8 8.32 21.00 -6.49
CA SER A 8 7.96 22.17 -5.69
C SER A 8 6.92 21.88 -4.61
N VAL A 9 6.39 20.65 -4.54
CA VAL A 9 5.31 20.32 -3.58
C VAL A 9 5.88 20.19 -2.17
N THR A 10 5.23 20.88 -1.25
CA THR A 10 5.58 20.90 0.18
C THR A 10 4.41 20.48 1.05
N ASP A 11 4.69 20.13 2.31
CA ASP A 11 3.66 19.90 3.31
C ASP A 11 2.72 21.10 3.44
N GLN A 12 3.22 22.33 3.41
CA GLN A 12 2.39 23.53 3.51
C GLN A 12 1.38 23.61 2.36
N LEU A 13 1.82 23.36 1.12
CA LEU A 13 0.94 23.33 -0.04
C LEU A 13 -0.08 22.19 0.10
N MET A 14 0.38 20.98 0.41
CA MET A 14 -0.49 19.82 0.55
C MET A 14 -1.52 19.99 1.65
N VAL A 15 -1.13 20.51 2.82
CA VAL A 15 -2.04 20.82 3.93
C VAL A 15 -3.08 21.85 3.49
N GLY A 16 -2.68 22.94 2.82
CA GLY A 16 -3.63 23.95 2.33
C GLY A 16 -4.62 23.38 1.31
N ILE A 17 -4.14 22.57 0.35
CA ILE A 17 -5.00 21.87 -0.61
C ILE A 17 -5.93 20.90 0.11
N LEU A 18 -5.45 20.10 1.06
CA LEU A 18 -6.27 19.08 1.74
C LEU A 18 -7.30 19.69 2.67
N GLN A 19 -7.03 20.85 3.27
CA GLN A 19 -7.98 21.60 4.09
C GLN A 19 -9.13 22.18 3.25
N THR A 20 -8.83 22.64 2.04
CA THR A 20 -9.81 23.23 1.11
C THR A 20 -10.47 22.21 0.19
N ALA A 21 -9.81 21.08 -0.05
CA ALA A 21 -10.33 19.98 -0.84
C ALA A 21 -11.50 19.33 -0.10
N ASN A 22 -12.65 19.29 -0.78
CA ASN A 22 -13.85 18.66 -0.24
C ASN A 22 -13.63 17.17 0.11
N ARG A 23 -14.53 16.63 0.94
CA ARG A 23 -14.66 15.19 1.28
C ARG A 23 -14.83 14.25 0.08
N HIS A 24 -14.75 14.75 -1.16
CA HIS A 24 -14.86 14.01 -2.42
C HIS A 24 -13.51 13.56 -2.99
N LEU A 25 -12.39 13.98 -2.41
CA LEU A 25 -11.08 13.57 -2.90
C LEU A 25 -10.90 12.06 -2.74
N ARG A 26 -10.78 11.38 -3.89
CA ARG A 26 -10.70 9.91 -3.97
C ARG A 26 -9.32 9.39 -4.37
N TYR A 27 -8.47 10.26 -4.91
CA TYR A 27 -7.20 9.89 -5.50
C TYR A 27 -6.12 10.87 -5.04
N ILE A 28 -5.06 10.34 -4.42
CA ILE A 28 -3.84 11.07 -4.06
C ILE A 28 -2.65 10.27 -4.57
N SER A 29 -1.76 10.93 -5.30
CA SER A 29 -0.45 10.39 -5.69
C SER A 29 0.62 11.42 -5.42
N LEU A 30 1.59 11.05 -4.58
CA LEU A 30 2.75 11.85 -4.21
C LEU A 30 3.98 10.98 -4.35
N ARG A 31 4.86 11.31 -5.29
CA ARG A 31 6.16 10.65 -5.44
C ARG A 31 7.25 11.46 -4.75
N GLY A 32 8.02 10.81 -3.88
CA GLY A 32 9.21 11.38 -3.26
C GLY A 32 10.34 11.51 -4.27
N ASN A 33 11.17 12.55 -4.08
CA ASN A 33 12.33 12.83 -4.89
C ASN A 33 13.60 12.59 -4.03
N THR A 34 14.52 11.74 -4.50
CA THR A 34 15.78 11.42 -3.82
C THR A 34 16.82 12.54 -3.90
N SER A 35 16.63 13.50 -4.80
CA SER A 35 17.64 14.50 -5.15
C SER A 35 17.57 15.79 -4.33
N GLN A 36 16.52 15.99 -3.52
CA GLN A 36 16.32 17.20 -2.72
C GLN A 36 15.89 16.86 -1.29
N ARG A 37 16.05 17.80 -0.35
CA ARG A 37 15.55 17.65 1.02
C ARG A 37 14.06 17.25 1.00
N PRO A 38 13.62 16.36 1.90
CA PRO A 38 12.23 15.94 1.92
C PRO A 38 11.30 17.12 2.20
N ARG A 39 10.43 17.41 1.24
CA ARG A 39 9.44 18.49 1.33
C ARG A 39 8.06 18.00 1.80
N ILE A 40 7.89 16.68 1.84
CA ILE A 40 6.68 15.98 2.27
C ILE A 40 7.05 15.08 3.44
N SER A 41 6.24 15.12 4.49
CA SER A 41 6.43 14.36 5.72
C SER A 41 5.09 13.87 6.29
N ASP A 42 5.13 13.33 7.51
CA ASP A 42 3.96 13.00 8.31
C ASP A 42 2.91 14.12 8.39
N ALA A 43 3.30 15.39 8.28
CA ALA A 43 2.35 16.50 8.29
C ALA A 43 1.31 16.37 7.16
N THR A 44 1.73 16.00 5.95
CA THR A 44 0.81 15.70 4.85
C THR A 44 -0.05 14.47 5.15
N LEU A 45 0.53 13.40 5.71
CA LEU A 45 -0.23 12.18 6.03
C LEU A 45 -1.32 12.42 7.08
N PHE A 46 -1.03 13.19 8.13
CA PHE A 46 -2.03 13.60 9.12
C PHE A 46 -3.12 14.47 8.51
N ALA A 47 -2.78 15.36 7.56
CA ALA A 47 -3.78 16.13 6.83
C ALA A 47 -4.68 15.23 5.97
N ILE A 48 -4.12 14.23 5.29
CA ILE A 48 -4.90 13.22 4.54
C ILE A 48 -5.86 12.50 5.49
N ALA A 49 -5.35 12.02 6.62
CA ALA A 49 -6.14 11.33 7.66
C ALA A 49 -7.26 12.19 8.23
N LYS A 50 -7.04 13.51 8.35
CA LYS A 50 -8.02 14.45 8.90
C LYS A 50 -9.11 14.84 7.90
N HIS A 51 -8.75 15.07 6.64
CA HIS A 51 -9.64 15.76 5.71
C HIS A 51 -10.29 14.86 4.65
N CYS A 52 -9.62 13.79 4.21
CA CYS A 52 -10.09 13.04 3.03
C CYS A 52 -10.02 11.51 3.14
N ALA A 53 -9.40 10.95 4.19
CA ALA A 53 -9.20 9.50 4.29
C ALA A 53 -10.51 8.68 4.15
N THR A 54 -11.64 9.15 4.68
CA THR A 54 -12.90 8.38 4.68
C THR A 54 -13.47 8.07 3.29
N ASN A 55 -13.13 8.85 2.26
CA ASN A 55 -13.58 8.65 0.88
C ASN A 55 -12.42 8.32 -0.08
N LEU A 56 -11.22 8.09 0.45
CA LEU A 56 -10.04 7.84 -0.36
C LEU A 56 -10.12 6.44 -0.98
N HIS A 57 -10.06 6.37 -2.32
CA HIS A 57 -10.00 5.11 -3.07
C HIS A 57 -8.57 4.73 -3.47
N THR A 58 -7.71 5.72 -3.72
CA THR A 58 -6.33 5.50 -4.17
C THR A 58 -5.39 6.41 -3.41
N LEU A 59 -4.38 5.79 -2.81
CA LEU A 59 -3.28 6.48 -2.14
C LEU A 59 -1.96 5.90 -2.64
N ARG A 60 -1.17 6.74 -3.32
CA ARG A 60 0.20 6.42 -3.72
C ARG A 60 1.16 7.41 -3.08
N LEU A 61 2.17 6.88 -2.42
CA LEU A 61 3.13 7.57 -1.57
C LEU A 61 4.53 7.04 -1.87
N ARG A 62 4.86 6.86 -3.15
CA ARG A 62 6.07 6.15 -3.58
C ARG A 62 7.33 6.96 -3.32
N GLY A 63 8.43 6.31 -2.96
CA GLY A 63 9.76 6.94 -2.95
C GLY A 63 10.00 7.94 -1.81
N HIS A 64 9.20 7.87 -0.74
CA HIS A 64 9.42 8.61 0.49
C HIS A 64 10.14 7.72 1.51
N TYR A 65 11.41 7.43 1.22
CA TYR A 65 12.29 6.51 1.94
C TYR A 65 12.17 6.57 3.46
N ASP A 66 12.38 7.75 4.05
CA ASP A 66 12.54 7.87 5.50
C ASP A 66 11.57 8.90 6.11
N GLN A 67 10.68 9.48 5.28
CA GLN A 67 9.88 10.64 5.65
C GLN A 67 8.61 10.30 6.42
N PHE A 68 8.15 9.05 6.33
CA PHE A 68 6.88 8.62 6.91
C PHE A 68 7.08 7.69 8.08
N THR A 69 6.37 7.96 9.18
CA THR A 69 6.34 7.11 10.36
C THR A 69 5.12 6.20 10.40
N ASP A 70 5.22 5.14 11.20
CA ASP A 70 4.11 4.23 11.44
C ASP A 70 2.87 4.92 12.02
N ALA A 71 3.06 5.89 12.91
CA ALA A 71 1.96 6.61 13.54
C ALA A 71 1.14 7.40 12.51
N ALA A 72 1.82 8.08 11.59
CA ALA A 72 1.17 8.84 10.54
C ALA A 72 0.47 7.92 9.53
N MET A 73 1.11 6.82 9.13
CA MET A 73 0.49 5.86 8.22
C MET A 73 -0.75 5.19 8.83
N ALA A 74 -0.67 4.76 10.09
CA ALA A 74 -1.79 4.17 10.82
C ALA A 74 -2.97 5.14 10.95
N SER A 75 -2.70 6.44 11.08
CA SER A 75 -3.75 7.47 11.14
C SER A 75 -4.61 7.53 9.88
N ILE A 76 -4.03 7.22 8.71
CA ILE A 76 -4.76 7.13 7.44
C ILE A 76 -5.50 5.78 7.37
N LEU A 77 -4.78 4.68 7.57
CA LEU A 77 -5.32 3.33 7.36
C LEU A 77 -6.45 3.00 8.33
N SER A 78 -6.47 3.56 9.54
CA SER A 78 -7.60 3.41 10.48
C SER A 78 -8.92 4.03 9.98
N LYS A 79 -8.84 5.02 9.06
CA LYS A 79 -9.99 5.80 8.56
C LYS A 79 -10.35 5.49 7.10
N ALA A 80 -9.39 5.01 6.29
CA ALA A 80 -9.55 4.82 4.85
C ALA A 80 -10.36 3.57 4.47
N ARG A 81 -11.67 3.55 4.79
CA ARG A 81 -12.56 2.40 4.60
C ARG A 81 -12.94 2.11 3.14
N GLN A 82 -12.71 3.08 2.24
CA GLN A 82 -13.00 2.92 0.81
C GLN A 82 -11.74 2.59 -0.01
N LEU A 83 -10.58 2.43 0.62
CA LEU A 83 -9.31 2.28 -0.09
C LEU A 83 -9.30 1.02 -0.97
N ARG A 84 -8.93 1.20 -2.24
CA ARG A 84 -8.84 0.15 -3.27
C ARG A 84 -7.42 -0.06 -3.75
N ILE A 85 -6.63 1.02 -3.81
CA ILE A 85 -5.23 0.98 -4.23
C ILE A 85 -4.40 1.68 -3.17
N PHE A 86 -3.42 0.96 -2.64
CA PHE A 86 -2.47 1.47 -1.66
C PHE A 86 -1.04 1.19 -2.11
N ASP A 87 -0.22 2.22 -2.25
CA ASP A 87 1.14 2.09 -2.74
C ASP A 87 2.12 2.95 -1.93
N PRO A 88 2.61 2.43 -0.79
CA PRO A 88 3.67 3.02 0.01
C PRO A 88 5.07 2.60 -0.47
N SER A 89 5.27 2.19 -1.72
CA SER A 89 6.54 1.57 -2.13
C SER A 89 7.74 2.47 -1.84
N ASN A 90 8.83 1.84 -1.41
CA ASN A 90 10.05 2.49 -0.98
C ASN A 90 9.89 3.44 0.21
N CYS A 91 8.87 3.29 1.08
CA CYS A 91 8.80 3.98 2.37
C CYS A 91 9.44 3.13 3.49
N ARG A 92 10.78 3.06 3.52
CA ARG A 92 11.59 2.10 4.29
C ARG A 92 11.40 2.16 5.81
N ASN A 93 11.00 3.31 6.35
CA ASN A 93 10.70 3.48 7.78
C ASN A 93 9.37 2.85 8.23
N LEU A 94 8.52 2.39 7.31
CA LEU A 94 7.27 1.74 7.66
C LEU A 94 7.47 0.28 8.06
N THR A 95 6.79 -0.13 9.11
CA THR A 95 6.81 -1.50 9.65
C THR A 95 5.42 -2.12 9.64
N ASP A 96 5.34 -3.40 10.04
CA ASP A 96 4.09 -4.08 10.35
C ASP A 96 3.16 -3.26 11.27
N THR A 97 3.71 -2.44 12.17
CA THR A 97 2.92 -1.64 13.12
C THR A 97 2.12 -0.56 12.39
N GLY A 98 2.78 0.24 11.55
CA GLY A 98 2.12 1.31 10.79
C GLY A 98 1.15 0.80 9.75
N LEU A 99 1.40 -0.41 9.23
CA LEU A 99 0.56 -1.05 8.22
C LEU A 99 -0.52 -1.96 8.82
N SER A 100 -0.50 -2.24 10.12
CA SER A 100 -1.40 -3.23 10.76
C SER A 100 -2.88 -2.99 10.49
N ALA A 101 -3.30 -1.73 10.37
CA ALA A 101 -4.68 -1.36 10.11
C ALA A 101 -5.16 -1.68 8.68
N ILE A 102 -4.25 -2.02 7.75
CA ILE A 102 -4.56 -2.33 6.34
C ILE A 102 -5.55 -3.50 6.19
N VAL A 103 -5.60 -4.38 7.19
CA VAL A 103 -6.51 -5.55 7.23
C VAL A 103 -7.98 -5.14 7.30
N ASN A 104 -8.26 -3.87 7.61
CA ASN A 104 -9.61 -3.34 7.69
C ASN A 104 -10.15 -2.83 6.34
N GLN A 105 -9.33 -2.85 5.29
CA GLN A 105 -9.68 -2.37 3.95
C GLN A 105 -10.32 -3.51 3.14
N SER A 106 -11.60 -3.77 3.39
CA SER A 106 -12.35 -4.84 2.70
C SER A 106 -12.43 -4.67 1.16
N LYS A 107 -12.27 -3.44 0.66
CA LYS A 107 -12.31 -3.09 -0.76
C LYS A 107 -10.92 -3.00 -1.41
N LEU A 108 -9.85 -3.35 -0.70
CA LEU A 108 -8.49 -3.27 -1.22
C LEU A 108 -8.29 -4.27 -2.35
N LYS A 109 -7.87 -3.77 -3.51
CA LYS A 109 -7.64 -4.55 -4.74
C LYS A 109 -6.18 -4.62 -5.10
N ILE A 110 -5.42 -3.56 -4.85
CA ILE A 110 -4.01 -3.48 -5.20
C ILE A 110 -3.25 -2.93 -4.00
N VAL A 111 -2.19 -3.64 -3.62
CA VAL A 111 -1.22 -3.16 -2.65
C VAL A 111 0.19 -3.31 -3.18
N ASN A 112 1.03 -2.29 -3.03
CA ASN A 112 2.44 -2.39 -3.39
C ASN A 112 3.32 -2.16 -2.16
N LEU A 113 3.96 -3.22 -1.67
CA LEU A 113 4.89 -3.20 -0.54
C LEU A 113 6.35 -3.19 -1.00
N GLU A 114 6.60 -2.99 -2.30
CA GLU A 114 7.95 -2.99 -2.86
C GLU A 114 8.91 -2.08 -2.07
N GLY A 115 10.11 -2.59 -1.80
CA GLY A 115 11.19 -1.86 -1.13
C GLY A 115 10.93 -1.53 0.34
N LEU A 116 9.88 -2.09 0.96
CA LEU A 116 9.67 -2.04 2.41
C LEU A 116 10.55 -3.10 3.09
N SER A 117 11.64 -2.67 3.73
CA SER A 117 12.62 -3.57 4.36
C SER A 117 12.18 -4.11 5.72
N ASN A 118 11.19 -3.50 6.36
CA ASN A 118 10.81 -3.77 7.75
C ASN A 118 9.39 -4.35 7.89
N VAL A 119 8.89 -5.01 6.85
CA VAL A 119 7.61 -5.74 6.86
C VAL A 119 7.84 -7.24 6.94
N SER A 120 6.87 -7.99 7.46
CA SER A 120 7.02 -9.44 7.66
C SER A 120 5.97 -10.29 6.94
N ASP A 121 6.27 -11.58 6.82
CA ASP A 121 5.32 -12.62 6.41
C ASP A 121 4.01 -12.57 7.21
N LYS A 122 4.08 -12.21 8.51
CA LYS A 122 2.90 -12.14 9.37
C LYS A 122 1.93 -11.04 8.92
N LEU A 123 2.44 -9.89 8.50
CA LEU A 123 1.60 -8.82 7.94
C LEU A 123 0.95 -9.29 6.64
N LEU A 124 1.73 -9.88 5.73
CA LEU A 124 1.22 -10.38 4.45
C LEU A 124 0.11 -11.41 4.65
N LEU A 125 0.30 -12.40 5.53
CA LEU A 125 -0.70 -13.43 5.80
C LEU A 125 -2.00 -12.86 6.36
N LYS A 126 -1.90 -11.83 7.24
CA LYS A 126 -3.08 -11.12 7.74
C LYS A 126 -3.82 -10.38 6.63
N MET A 127 -3.08 -9.69 5.75
CA MET A 127 -3.64 -9.00 4.59
C MET A 127 -4.38 -9.95 3.65
N LEU A 128 -3.73 -11.04 3.27
CA LEU A 128 -4.29 -12.06 2.39
C LEU A 128 -5.55 -12.71 2.96
N THR A 129 -5.65 -12.81 4.29
CA THR A 129 -6.81 -13.39 4.97
C THR A 129 -7.97 -12.40 5.08
N ALA A 130 -7.68 -11.12 5.32
CA ALA A 130 -8.70 -10.10 5.59
C ALA A 130 -9.20 -9.37 4.33
N CYS A 131 -8.30 -9.04 3.40
CA CYS A 131 -8.58 -8.28 2.18
C CYS A 131 -9.07 -9.19 1.05
N LYS A 132 -10.36 -9.54 1.08
CA LYS A 132 -10.96 -10.53 0.16
C LYS A 132 -11.05 -10.06 -1.30
N GLU A 133 -10.97 -8.77 -1.56
CA GLU A 133 -10.99 -8.21 -2.93
C GLU A 133 -9.59 -8.03 -3.53
N LEU A 134 -8.53 -8.50 -2.85
CA LEU A 134 -7.15 -8.27 -3.24
C LEU A 134 -6.80 -9.05 -4.52
N LYS A 135 -6.36 -8.32 -5.55
CA LYS A 135 -6.07 -8.82 -6.90
C LYS A 135 -4.63 -8.61 -7.35
N GLN A 136 -3.87 -7.77 -6.65
CA GLN A 136 -2.46 -7.53 -6.97
C GLN A 136 -1.69 -7.14 -5.72
N ILE A 137 -0.51 -7.73 -5.55
CA ILE A 137 0.43 -7.45 -4.48
C ILE A 137 1.82 -7.23 -5.10
N GLY A 138 2.52 -6.17 -4.73
CA GLY A 138 3.94 -5.99 -5.05
C GLY A 138 4.81 -6.29 -3.84
N LEU A 139 5.81 -7.17 -3.99
CA LEU A 139 6.67 -7.66 -2.89
C LEU A 139 8.17 -7.55 -3.17
N SER A 140 8.56 -7.05 -4.34
CA SER A 140 9.97 -6.94 -4.72
C SER A 140 10.77 -6.12 -3.69
N GLY A 141 11.95 -6.61 -3.31
CA GLY A 141 12.80 -5.92 -2.32
C GLY A 141 12.23 -5.89 -0.89
N THR A 142 11.32 -6.78 -0.54
CA THR A 142 10.87 -7.01 0.84
C THR A 142 11.51 -8.29 1.42
N PRO A 143 11.60 -8.45 2.74
CA PRO A 143 12.12 -9.68 3.35
C PRO A 143 11.08 -10.81 3.43
N ILE A 144 9.94 -10.67 2.74
CA ILE A 144 8.86 -11.66 2.73
C ILE A 144 9.32 -12.91 1.99
N SER A 145 9.06 -14.07 2.59
CA SER A 145 9.52 -15.36 2.07
C SER A 145 8.49 -16.04 1.17
N ASP A 146 8.96 -16.66 0.10
CA ASP A 146 8.11 -17.48 -0.78
C ASP A 146 7.47 -18.66 -0.02
N ALA A 147 8.12 -19.16 1.04
CA ALA A 147 7.63 -20.25 1.86
C ALA A 147 6.31 -19.91 2.59
N SER A 148 6.19 -18.68 3.11
CA SER A 148 4.98 -18.23 3.80
C SER A 148 3.79 -18.15 2.83
N ILE A 149 4.05 -17.66 1.61
CA ILE A 149 3.08 -17.57 0.51
C ILE A 149 2.63 -18.97 0.09
N LEU A 150 3.57 -19.90 -0.12
CA LEU A 150 3.25 -21.29 -0.48
C LEU A 150 2.46 -22.02 0.59
N LYS A 151 2.73 -21.77 1.88
CA LYS A 151 1.96 -22.35 2.98
C LYS A 151 0.52 -21.82 2.98
N TRP A 152 0.36 -20.51 2.76
CA TRP A 152 -0.95 -19.87 2.69
C TRP A 152 -1.78 -20.41 1.53
N THR A 153 -1.21 -20.52 0.31
CA THR A 153 -1.94 -21.04 -0.86
C THR A 153 -2.40 -22.49 -0.67
N LYS A 154 -1.64 -23.31 0.06
CA LYS A 154 -2.02 -24.70 0.40
C LYS A 154 -3.17 -24.80 1.40
N SER A 155 -3.38 -23.79 2.24
CA SER A 155 -4.46 -23.81 3.26
C SER A 155 -5.86 -23.59 2.70
N PHE A 156 -6.01 -23.18 1.43
CA PHE A 156 -7.31 -23.01 0.77
C PHE A 156 -7.62 -24.20 -0.15
N GLY A 157 -8.80 -24.79 0.04
CA GLY A 157 -9.40 -25.74 -0.90
C GLY A 157 -9.62 -25.09 -2.28
N ALA A 158 -9.81 -25.92 -3.31
CA ALA A 158 -9.74 -25.56 -4.73
C ALA A 158 -10.50 -24.28 -5.18
N ASN A 159 -11.56 -23.87 -4.46
CA ASN A 159 -12.46 -22.79 -4.87
C ASN A 159 -12.10 -21.36 -4.43
N ARG A 160 -11.11 -21.14 -3.56
CA ARG A 160 -10.61 -19.78 -3.23
C ARG A 160 -9.25 -19.46 -3.87
N ARG A 161 -8.78 -20.33 -4.77
CA ARG A 161 -7.41 -20.34 -5.30
C ARG A 161 -7.12 -19.36 -6.45
N ALA A 162 -8.10 -18.87 -7.19
CA ALA A 162 -7.83 -18.11 -8.42
C ALA A 162 -7.44 -16.64 -8.14
N ASP A 163 -8.32 -15.87 -7.51
CA ASP A 163 -8.20 -14.40 -7.49
C ASP A 163 -6.96 -13.86 -6.73
N CYS A 164 -6.57 -14.50 -5.61
CA CYS A 164 -5.43 -14.05 -4.80
C CYS A 164 -4.08 -14.65 -5.24
N VAL A 165 -4.07 -15.77 -5.96
CA VAL A 165 -2.81 -16.36 -6.46
C VAL A 165 -2.32 -15.58 -7.67
N ASP A 166 -3.23 -15.14 -8.55
CA ASP A 166 -2.92 -14.20 -9.64
C ASP A 166 -2.35 -12.88 -9.13
N ALA A 167 -2.82 -12.43 -7.96
CA ALA A 167 -2.32 -11.24 -7.28
C ALA A 167 -0.83 -11.30 -6.91
N LEU A 168 -0.35 -12.50 -6.57
CA LEU A 168 1.02 -12.75 -6.11
C LEU A 168 1.97 -13.04 -7.29
N LEU A 169 1.46 -13.63 -8.38
CA LEU A 169 2.23 -13.92 -9.59
C LEU A 169 2.73 -12.66 -10.32
N LEU A 170 2.05 -11.52 -10.15
CA LEU A 170 2.45 -10.23 -10.74
C LEU A 170 3.54 -9.49 -9.94
N SER A 171 3.97 -10.03 -8.79
CA SER A 171 4.83 -9.34 -7.83
C SER A 171 6.33 -9.45 -8.11
N GLY A 172 6.73 -10.27 -9.09
CA GLY A 172 8.13 -10.52 -9.42
C GLY A 172 8.90 -11.36 -8.38
N THR A 173 8.21 -11.92 -7.38
CA THR A 173 8.79 -12.97 -6.53
C THR A 173 9.13 -14.17 -7.41
N GLN A 174 10.33 -14.74 -7.24
CA GLN A 174 10.76 -15.94 -7.94
C GLN A 174 10.05 -17.19 -7.39
N ILE A 175 8.72 -17.15 -7.28
CA ILE A 175 7.94 -18.34 -6.93
C ILE A 175 7.88 -19.23 -8.18
N SER A 176 9.02 -19.79 -8.56
CA SER A 176 9.22 -20.74 -9.66
C SER A 176 8.35 -22.00 -9.54
N THR A 177 7.70 -22.19 -8.39
CA THR A 177 6.83 -23.33 -8.07
C THR A 177 5.33 -23.03 -8.20
N LEU A 178 4.91 -21.77 -8.29
CA LEU A 178 3.54 -21.42 -8.64
C LEU A 178 3.49 -21.30 -10.16
N LYS A 179 3.15 -22.39 -10.85
CA LYS A 179 2.76 -22.28 -12.27
C LYS A 179 1.66 -21.22 -12.36
N PRO A 180 1.70 -20.30 -13.34
CA PRO A 180 0.54 -19.49 -13.67
C PRO A 180 -0.64 -20.44 -13.83
N LEU A 181 -1.73 -20.24 -13.10
CA LEU A 181 -2.98 -20.88 -13.45
C LEU A 181 -3.41 -20.20 -14.75
N THR A 182 -2.98 -20.82 -15.84
CA THR A 182 -3.39 -20.65 -17.25
C THR A 182 -4.28 -19.43 -17.51
N VAL A 183 -3.70 -18.51 -18.28
CA VAL A 183 -4.37 -17.52 -19.14
C VAL A 183 -5.83 -17.88 -19.42
N PHE A 184 -6.76 -17.12 -18.84
CA PHE A 184 -8.10 -16.99 -19.40
C PHE A 184 -8.16 -15.65 -20.13
N LYS A 185 -8.54 -15.74 -21.42
CA LYS A 185 -8.67 -14.64 -22.39
C LYS A 185 -9.56 -13.51 -21.89
#